data_AF-A0A4Y4DAJ7-F1
#
_entry.id   AF-A0A4Y4DAJ7-F1
#
_cell.length_a   1.000
_cell.length_b   1.000
_cell.length_c   1.000
_cell.angle_alpha   90.00
_cell.angle_beta   90.00
_cell.angle_gamma   90.00
#
_symmetry.space_group_name_H-M   'P 1'
#
loop_
_entity.id
_entity.type
_entity.pdbx_description
1 polymer ?
#
loop_
_entity_poly.entity_id
_entity_poly.type
_entity_poly.pdbx_seq_one_letter_code
_entity_poly.pdbx_strand_id
1 'polypeptide(L)'
;MNASKGPEHGRPLFHGGVPGLQVGDKIISAKSQGLQDSYQYAPGSIYGSNYVYVTTDVNSARRYATNYLHPNGSRPPGDVYEVTSRGGLLLDHDYPQIGRTRGVFLRTTSPVEVTRVVERGVTLTEEEKWRFDARHAHWALDDGPVYDDDGHLQMSKNMAKRGVPPEWLAIIRPWYDGRKLRQDGWFVADTPEQLEAAFFDALPQLDRAHPVEQRRLFYFFPSKLVCAECGEVFGSDQVSAAIHQLGEREVGAMSALMGKGRLYPTFVVDAARRRHPERWTWFTP
;
A
#
# COMPACT_ATOMS: atom_id res chain seq x y z
N MET A 1 38.25 6.14 -7.67
CA MET A 1 36.88 5.78 -7.24
C MET A 1 36.44 6.82 -6.22
N ASN A 2 35.55 7.72 -6.61
CA ASN A 2 35.13 8.82 -5.76
C ASN A 2 34.16 8.29 -4.70
N ALA A 3 34.60 8.29 -3.42
CA ALA A 3 33.70 8.13 -2.30
C ALA A 3 32.70 9.29 -2.34
N SER A 4 31.47 9.02 -2.77
CA SER A 4 30.36 9.94 -2.64
C SER A 4 30.22 10.26 -1.15
N LYS A 5 30.43 11.53 -0.77
CA LYS A 5 30.19 12.02 0.59
C LYS A 5 28.82 11.52 1.05
N GLY A 6 28.82 10.74 2.13
CA GLY A 6 27.60 10.18 2.73
C GLY A 6 26.65 11.29 3.22
N PRO A 7 25.40 10.94 3.56
CA PRO A 7 24.42 11.91 4.06
C PRO A 7 24.94 12.66 5.30
N GLU A 8 24.52 13.92 5.41
CA GLU A 8 24.93 14.89 6.43
C GLU A 8 25.00 14.29 7.83
N HIS A 9 26.19 14.39 8.44
CA HIS A 9 26.39 14.15 9.86
C HIS A 9 25.40 15.00 10.67
N GLY A 10 24.38 14.38 11.29
CA GLY A 10 23.43 15.10 12.15
C GLY A 10 22.04 14.48 12.30
N ARG A 11 21.62 13.57 11.41
CA ARG A 11 20.35 12.86 11.57
C ARG A 11 20.52 11.61 12.44
N PRO A 12 19.57 11.30 13.35
CA PRO A 12 19.60 10.05 14.11
C PRO A 12 19.49 8.86 13.17
N LEU A 13 20.21 7.79 13.49
CA LEU A 13 20.13 6.51 12.79
C LEU A 13 19.32 5.54 13.65
N PHE A 14 18.52 4.72 12.99
CA PHE A 14 17.67 3.74 13.63
C PHE A 14 17.98 2.34 13.11
N HIS A 15 17.89 1.37 14.00
CA HIS A 15 17.97 -0.05 13.67
C HIS A 15 16.77 -0.77 14.29
N GLY A 16 16.07 -1.57 13.49
CA GLY A 16 14.98 -2.42 13.96
C GLY A 16 15.31 -3.88 13.76
N GLY A 17 15.18 -4.70 14.80
CA GLY A 17 15.54 -6.11 14.71
C GLY A 17 15.60 -6.80 16.07
N VAL A 18 16.80 -7.25 16.44
CA VAL A 18 17.03 -8.12 17.60
C VAL A 18 16.44 -7.54 18.90
N PRO A 19 15.61 -8.28 19.65
CA PRO A 19 15.04 -7.80 20.90
C PRO A 19 16.05 -7.85 22.06
N GLY A 20 15.83 -7.02 23.07
CA GLY A 20 16.49 -7.10 24.38
C GLY A 20 17.81 -6.35 24.55
N LEU A 21 18.35 -5.70 23.51
CA LEU A 21 19.60 -4.93 23.64
C LEU A 21 19.42 -3.69 24.52
N GLN A 22 20.47 -3.30 25.22
CA GLN A 22 20.52 -2.14 26.10
C GLN A 22 21.39 -1.02 25.51
N VAL A 23 21.30 0.18 26.09
CA VAL A 23 22.20 1.28 25.74
C VAL A 23 23.65 0.86 25.99
N GLY A 24 24.53 1.11 25.03
CA GLY A 24 25.93 0.69 25.01
C GLY A 24 26.18 -0.65 24.32
N ASP A 25 25.13 -1.46 24.09
CA ASP A 25 25.28 -2.72 23.34
C ASP A 25 25.64 -2.45 21.87
N LYS A 26 26.31 -3.43 21.26
CA LYS A 26 26.72 -3.37 19.86
C LYS A 26 25.87 -4.30 19.02
N ILE A 27 25.33 -3.76 17.93
CA ILE A 27 24.74 -4.54 16.85
C ILE A 27 25.83 -4.80 15.82
N ILE A 28 26.03 -6.08 15.50
CA ILE A 28 27.03 -6.56 14.55
C ILE A 28 26.37 -7.25 13.37
N SER A 29 27.08 -7.33 12.26
CA SER A 29 26.55 -7.93 11.02
C SER A 29 26.23 -9.41 11.21
N ALA A 30 25.30 -9.94 10.41
CA ALA A 30 24.89 -11.34 10.46
C ALA A 30 26.09 -12.29 10.30
N LYS A 31 27.04 -11.96 9.41
CA LYS A 31 28.26 -12.74 9.21
C LYS A 31 29.14 -12.77 10.46
N SER A 32 29.27 -11.66 11.18
CA SER A 32 30.02 -11.63 12.45
C SER A 32 29.36 -12.47 13.54
N GLN A 33 28.09 -12.81 13.39
CA GLN A 33 27.36 -13.75 14.26
C GLN A 33 27.44 -15.20 13.78
N GLY A 34 28.17 -15.48 12.68
CA GLY A 34 28.26 -16.81 12.07
C GLY A 34 27.04 -17.22 11.24
N LEU A 35 26.13 -16.28 10.94
CA LEU A 35 24.96 -16.53 10.10
C LEU A 35 25.35 -16.37 8.62
N GLN A 36 24.91 -17.30 7.77
CA GLN A 36 25.15 -17.28 6.32
C GLN A 36 24.11 -16.43 5.56
N ASP A 37 24.40 -16.12 4.29
CA ASP A 37 23.57 -15.31 3.36
C ASP A 37 22.23 -15.95 2.95
N SER A 38 21.49 -16.56 3.88
CA SER A 38 20.25 -17.30 3.55
C SER A 38 18.97 -16.48 3.60
N TYR A 39 19.04 -15.16 3.79
CA TYR A 39 17.85 -14.31 3.86
C TYR A 39 17.56 -13.62 2.52
N GLN A 40 16.88 -14.33 1.61
CA GLN A 40 16.19 -13.68 0.49
C GLN A 40 14.87 -13.10 1.01
N TYR A 41 14.85 -11.80 1.29
CA TYR A 41 13.64 -11.08 1.69
C TYR A 41 12.63 -10.98 0.52
N ALA A 42 13.14 -10.83 -0.70
CA ALA A 42 12.36 -10.84 -1.93
C ALA A 42 13.17 -11.40 -3.10
N PRO A 43 12.54 -11.90 -4.18
CA PRO A 43 13.24 -12.22 -5.42
C PRO A 43 14.07 -11.03 -5.90
N GLY A 44 15.39 -11.19 -5.96
CA GLY A 44 16.31 -10.14 -6.40
C GLY A 44 16.89 -9.23 -5.31
N SER A 45 16.46 -9.33 -4.04
CA SER A 45 17.12 -8.61 -2.93
C SER A 45 18.48 -9.23 -2.63
N ILE A 46 19.57 -8.45 -2.68
CA ILE A 46 20.92 -8.93 -2.40
C ILE A 46 21.25 -8.58 -0.95
N TYR A 47 20.71 -9.36 -0.01
CA TYR A 47 21.08 -9.21 1.39
C TYR A 47 22.57 -9.52 1.58
N GLY A 48 23.37 -8.50 1.91
CA GLY A 48 24.78 -8.70 2.26
C GLY A 48 24.94 -8.96 3.76
N SER A 49 25.28 -10.20 4.15
CA SER A 49 25.50 -10.57 5.56
C SER A 49 26.65 -9.84 6.25
N ASN A 50 27.56 -9.20 5.51
CA ASN A 50 28.68 -8.41 6.04
C ASN A 50 28.27 -7.06 6.64
N TYR A 51 27.01 -6.64 6.46
CA TYR A 51 26.56 -5.31 6.82
C TYR A 51 25.60 -5.30 8.02
N VAL A 52 25.63 -4.20 8.75
CA VAL A 52 24.55 -3.75 9.62
C VAL A 52 23.76 -2.69 8.85
N TYR A 53 22.46 -2.92 8.69
CA TYR A 53 21.54 -2.00 8.02
C TYR A 53 20.95 -1.03 9.05
N VAL A 54 20.92 0.24 8.70
CA VAL A 54 20.36 1.33 9.50
C VAL A 54 19.57 2.26 8.61
N THR A 55 18.64 3.01 9.19
CA THR A 55 17.81 3.97 8.46
C THR A 55 17.70 5.28 9.20
N THR A 56 17.51 6.40 8.50
CA THR A 56 17.15 7.67 9.13
C THR A 56 15.64 7.78 9.44
N ASP A 57 14.83 6.80 9.00
CA ASP A 57 13.38 6.77 9.23
C ASP A 57 13.02 5.72 10.30
N VAL A 58 12.56 6.20 11.45
CA VAL A 58 12.13 5.34 12.57
C VAL A 58 10.98 4.40 12.20
N ASN A 59 10.10 4.77 11.27
CA ASN A 59 8.99 3.92 10.85
C ASN A 59 9.47 2.76 9.98
N SER A 60 10.46 2.99 9.13
CA SER A 60 11.15 1.89 8.44
C SER A 60 11.84 0.97 9.45
N ALA A 61 12.48 1.51 10.50
CA ALA A 61 13.05 0.66 11.55
C ALA A 61 11.98 -0.17 12.28
N ARG A 62 10.82 0.40 12.63
CA ARG A 62 9.67 -0.36 13.18
C ARG A 62 9.24 -1.49 12.25
N ARG A 63 9.10 -1.21 10.96
CA ARG A 63 8.74 -2.22 9.96
C ARG A 63 9.74 -3.38 9.91
N TYR A 64 11.04 -3.08 9.99
CA TYR A 64 12.08 -4.10 10.02
C TYR A 64 12.13 -4.88 11.34
N ALA A 65 11.82 -4.24 12.48
CA ALA A 65 11.72 -4.93 13.76
C ALA A 65 10.67 -6.06 13.74
N THR A 66 9.57 -5.91 12.99
CA THR A 66 8.58 -6.99 12.84
C THR A 66 9.06 -8.19 12.00
N ASN A 67 10.20 -8.06 11.31
CA ASN A 67 10.77 -9.12 10.48
C ASN A 67 11.83 -9.95 11.21
N TYR A 68 12.08 -9.68 12.49
CA TYR A 68 13.09 -10.40 13.26
C TYR A 68 12.83 -11.92 13.22
N LEU A 69 13.87 -12.67 12.85
CA LEU A 69 13.89 -14.11 12.85
C LEU A 69 14.97 -14.56 13.83
N HIS A 70 14.57 -15.19 14.93
CA HIS A 70 15.49 -15.76 15.89
C HIS A 70 16.21 -16.99 15.28
N PRO A 71 17.47 -17.27 15.64
CA PRO A 71 18.21 -18.43 15.10
C PRO A 71 17.52 -19.80 15.26
N ASN A 72 16.61 -19.94 16.23
CA ASN A 72 15.79 -21.15 16.42
C ASN A 72 14.56 -21.23 15.50
N GLY A 73 14.41 -20.30 14.55
CA GLY A 73 13.28 -20.22 13.61
C GLY A 73 12.05 -19.49 14.14
N SER A 74 12.01 -19.12 15.43
CA SER A 74 10.91 -18.33 15.98
C SER A 74 10.94 -16.87 15.52
N ARG A 75 9.77 -16.22 15.49
CA ARG A 75 9.61 -14.80 15.10
C ARG A 75 9.02 -13.99 16.25
N PRO A 76 9.74 -13.81 17.37
CA PRO A 76 9.28 -12.90 18.41
C PRO A 76 9.26 -11.46 17.89
N PRO A 77 8.40 -10.59 18.43
CA PRO A 77 8.44 -9.16 18.14
C PRO A 77 9.84 -8.59 18.38
N GLY A 78 10.38 -7.88 17.40
CA GLY A 78 11.67 -7.20 17.50
C GLY A 78 11.57 -5.84 18.19
N ASP A 79 12.72 -5.21 18.40
CA ASP A 79 12.84 -3.90 19.03
C ASP A 79 13.40 -2.85 18.06
N VAL A 80 13.22 -1.57 18.39
CA VAL A 80 13.78 -0.43 17.64
C VAL A 80 14.74 0.35 18.52
N TYR A 81 15.89 0.67 17.95
CA TYR A 81 16.99 1.37 18.60
C TYR A 81 17.39 2.59 17.80
N GLU A 82 17.77 3.66 18.50
CA GLU A 82 18.60 4.72 17.94
C GLU A 82 20.06 4.31 18.13
N VAL A 83 20.85 4.40 17.07
CA VAL A 83 22.20 3.87 17.01
C VAL A 83 23.17 4.92 16.49
N THR A 84 24.45 4.73 16.80
CA THR A 84 25.54 5.48 16.17
C THR A 84 26.55 4.52 15.55
N SER A 85 27.14 4.92 14.43
CA SER A 85 28.25 4.20 13.81
C SER A 85 29.51 5.04 13.90
N ARG A 86 30.61 4.40 14.31
CA ARG A 86 31.96 5.00 14.21
C ARG A 86 32.62 4.74 12.84
N GLY A 87 32.04 3.85 12.04
CA GLY A 87 32.51 3.50 10.71
C GLY A 87 31.83 4.31 9.61
N GLY A 88 32.34 4.18 8.39
CA GLY A 88 31.70 4.77 7.21
C GLY A 88 30.31 4.17 6.97
N LEU A 89 29.35 5.03 6.61
CA LEU A 89 28.04 4.63 6.13
C LEU A 89 28.06 4.59 4.60
N LEU A 90 27.53 3.51 4.04
CA LEU A 90 27.32 3.31 2.62
C LEU A 90 25.82 3.38 2.34
N LEU A 91 25.45 3.83 1.14
CA LEU A 91 24.07 3.74 0.67
C LEU A 91 23.67 2.27 0.52
N ASP A 92 22.43 1.95 0.88
CA ASP A 92 21.85 0.67 0.55
C ASP A 92 21.46 0.62 -0.94
N HIS A 93 21.96 -0.39 -1.62
CA HIS A 93 21.74 -0.62 -3.05
C HIS A 93 20.38 -1.24 -3.37
N ASP A 94 19.70 -1.82 -2.38
CA ASP A 94 18.35 -2.37 -2.57
C ASP A 94 17.30 -1.25 -2.72
N TYR A 95 17.67 -0.01 -2.38
CA TYR A 95 16.78 1.15 -2.42
C TYR A 95 17.22 2.19 -3.45
N PRO A 96 16.27 2.77 -4.23
CA PRO A 96 16.56 3.89 -5.09
C PRO A 96 17.17 5.05 -4.29
N GLN A 97 18.24 5.66 -4.81
CA GLN A 97 18.88 6.82 -4.17
C GLN A 97 18.40 8.14 -4.77
N ILE A 98 17.08 8.26 -4.92
CA ILE A 98 16.37 9.40 -5.52
C ILE A 98 15.25 9.89 -4.61
N GLY A 99 14.82 11.14 -4.79
CA GLY A 99 13.66 11.69 -4.07
C GLY A 99 13.73 11.49 -2.55
N ARG A 100 12.66 10.92 -1.99
CA ARG A 100 12.47 10.73 -0.54
C ARG A 100 13.34 9.64 0.07
N THR A 101 13.83 8.69 -0.73
CA THR A 101 14.65 7.57 -0.24
C THR A 101 16.14 7.87 -0.22
N ARG A 102 16.56 8.97 -0.85
CA ARG A 102 17.97 9.38 -0.90
C ARG A 102 18.55 9.55 0.50
N GLY A 103 19.52 8.70 0.84
CA GLY A 103 20.21 8.74 2.14
C GLY A 103 19.35 8.27 3.31
N VAL A 104 18.17 7.68 3.07
CA VAL A 104 17.33 7.11 4.13
C VAL A 104 17.84 5.74 4.55
N PHE A 105 18.09 4.85 3.58
CA PHE A 105 18.55 3.49 3.82
C PHE A 105 20.06 3.39 3.66
N LEU A 106 20.73 2.97 4.72
CA LEU A 106 22.17 2.96 4.85
C LEU A 106 22.65 1.62 5.40
N ARG A 107 23.92 1.33 5.17
CA ARG A 107 24.57 0.12 5.67
C ARG A 107 26.01 0.39 6.05
N THR A 108 26.54 -0.38 6.97
CA THR A 108 27.95 -0.28 7.39
C THR A 108 28.51 -1.66 7.71
N THR A 109 29.81 -1.85 7.48
CA THR A 109 30.53 -3.06 7.91
C THR A 109 31.00 -2.98 9.35
N SER A 110 30.91 -1.82 9.98
CA SER A 110 31.31 -1.62 11.37
C SER A 110 30.14 -1.91 12.32
N PRO A 111 30.41 -2.39 13.55
CA PRO A 111 29.39 -2.45 14.58
C PRO A 111 28.75 -1.07 14.82
N VAL A 112 27.46 -1.05 15.12
CA VAL A 112 26.75 0.16 15.55
C VAL A 112 26.41 0.03 17.04
N GLU A 113 26.52 1.13 17.76
CA GLU A 113 26.30 1.19 19.21
C GLU A 113 24.89 1.70 19.49
N VAL A 114 24.14 1.00 20.35
CA VAL A 114 22.80 1.41 20.79
C VAL A 114 22.96 2.62 21.71
N THR A 115 22.38 3.73 21.31
CA THR A 115 22.40 4.98 22.10
C THR A 115 21.09 5.21 22.84
N ARG A 116 19.99 4.69 22.30
CA ARG A 116 18.67 4.75 22.93
C ARG A 116 17.80 3.58 22.48
N VAL A 117 17.02 3.05 23.41
CA VAL A 117 15.92 2.13 23.10
C VAL A 117 14.70 2.98 22.73
N VAL A 118 14.22 2.85 21.50
CA VAL A 118 13.08 3.63 21.01
C VAL A 118 11.77 2.92 21.33
N GLU A 119 11.71 1.62 21.07
CA GLU A 119 10.49 0.83 21.19
C GLU A 119 10.82 -0.64 21.44
N ARG A 120 10.02 -1.31 22.25
CA ARG A 120 10.16 -2.73 22.58
C ARG A 120 8.97 -3.52 22.05
N GLY A 121 9.22 -4.73 21.57
CA GLY A 121 8.18 -5.68 21.20
C GLY A 121 7.25 -5.17 20.11
N VAL A 122 7.81 -4.62 19.03
CA VAL A 122 7.06 -3.97 17.96
C VAL A 122 6.12 -4.96 17.28
N THR A 123 4.84 -4.62 17.28
CA THR A 123 3.80 -5.34 16.55
C THR A 123 3.08 -4.36 15.64
N LEU A 124 2.89 -4.75 14.37
CA LEU A 124 2.23 -3.94 13.35
C LEU A 124 1.22 -4.82 12.62
N THR A 125 0.07 -4.25 12.32
CA THR A 125 -0.88 -4.79 11.34
C THR A 125 -0.26 -4.82 9.95
N GLU A 126 -0.79 -5.63 9.03
CA GLU A 126 -0.32 -5.64 7.63
C GLU A 126 -0.51 -4.28 6.96
N GLU A 127 -1.55 -3.53 7.32
CA GLU A 127 -1.79 -2.17 6.82
C GLU A 127 -0.73 -1.19 7.30
N GLU A 128 -0.33 -1.24 8.58
CA GLU A 128 0.76 -0.41 9.10
C GLU A 128 2.11 -0.76 8.48
N LYS A 129 2.40 -2.06 8.35
CA LYS A 129 3.62 -2.53 7.68
C LYS A 129 3.69 -1.97 6.27
N TRP A 130 2.59 -2.11 5.52
CA TRP A 130 2.50 -1.61 4.17
C TRP A 130 2.64 -0.09 4.11
N ARG A 131 1.99 0.66 5.00
CA ARG A 131 2.08 2.12 5.03
C ARG A 131 3.51 2.60 5.26
N PHE A 132 4.31 1.90 6.07
CA PHE A 132 5.71 2.23 6.29
C PHE A 132 6.58 1.94 5.06
N ASP A 133 6.33 0.82 4.36
CA ASP A 133 7.02 0.47 3.12
C ASP A 133 6.63 1.40 1.96
N ALA A 134 5.35 1.75 1.85
CA ALA A 134 4.76 2.53 0.77
C ALA A 134 5.39 3.92 0.64
N ARG A 135 5.77 4.58 1.74
CA ARG A 135 6.43 5.90 1.72
C ARG A 135 7.72 5.93 0.91
N HIS A 136 8.37 4.78 0.74
CA HIS A 136 9.65 4.62 0.06
C HIS A 136 9.50 3.90 -1.29
N ALA A 137 8.29 3.47 -1.64
CA ALA A 137 8.00 2.74 -2.86
C ALA A 137 8.16 3.62 -4.12
N HIS A 138 8.76 3.05 -5.16
CA HIS A 138 8.92 3.65 -6.48
C HIS A 138 8.42 2.69 -7.55
N TRP A 139 7.77 3.20 -8.61
CA TRP A 139 7.25 2.36 -9.70
C TRP A 139 8.37 1.66 -10.48
N ALA A 140 9.45 2.41 -10.71
CA ALA A 140 10.74 1.97 -11.20
C ALA A 140 11.80 2.98 -10.71
N LEU A 141 13.08 2.65 -10.83
CA LEU A 141 14.18 3.54 -10.40
C LEU A 141 14.12 4.93 -11.06
N ASP A 142 13.49 5.07 -12.22
CA ASP A 142 13.33 6.33 -12.95
C ASP A 142 11.89 6.84 -13.00
N ASP A 143 10.92 6.13 -12.42
CA ASP A 143 9.47 6.36 -12.59
C ASP A 143 8.80 6.98 -11.35
N GLY A 144 9.61 7.65 -10.52
CA GLY A 144 9.13 8.43 -9.38
C GLY A 144 8.52 7.61 -8.23
N PRO A 145 8.06 8.29 -7.17
CA PRO A 145 7.42 7.64 -6.04
C PRO A 145 6.05 7.08 -6.42
N VAL A 146 5.65 5.99 -5.77
CA VAL A 146 4.32 5.40 -5.95
C VAL A 146 3.22 6.22 -5.26
N TYR A 147 3.56 6.96 -4.21
CA TYR A 147 2.60 7.69 -3.36
C TYR A 147 3.01 9.15 -3.13
N ASP A 148 2.03 10.03 -2.95
CA ASP A 148 2.26 11.37 -2.38
C ASP A 148 2.37 11.35 -0.84
N ASP A 149 2.30 12.52 -0.20
CA ASP A 149 2.38 12.65 1.26
C ASP A 149 1.13 12.15 1.99
N ASP A 150 -0.03 12.25 1.34
CA ASP A 150 -1.31 11.85 1.89
C ASP A 150 -1.57 10.34 1.69
N GLY A 151 -0.77 9.71 0.83
CA GLY A 151 -0.82 8.28 0.54
C GLY A 151 -1.63 7.95 -0.70
N HIS A 152 -1.96 8.92 -1.54
CA HIS A 152 -2.62 8.65 -2.81
C HIS A 152 -1.63 8.16 -3.86
N LEU A 153 -2.07 7.18 -4.65
CA LEU A 153 -1.31 6.62 -5.74
C LEU A 153 -0.98 7.69 -6.79
N GLN A 154 0.29 7.77 -7.16
CA GLN A 154 0.78 8.61 -8.23
C GLN A 154 0.81 7.84 -9.54
N MET A 155 0.55 8.54 -10.64
CA MET A 155 0.58 7.97 -11.98
C MET A 155 2.00 7.56 -12.37
N SER A 156 2.21 6.30 -12.74
CA SER A 156 3.46 5.85 -13.37
C SER A 156 3.54 6.31 -14.83
N LYS A 157 4.75 6.41 -15.40
CA LYS A 157 4.98 6.66 -16.83
C LYS A 157 4.27 5.63 -17.71
N ASN A 158 4.25 4.37 -17.28
CA ASN A 158 3.58 3.29 -18.01
C ASN A 158 2.05 3.45 -18.00
N MET A 159 1.47 3.80 -16.86
CA MET A 159 0.04 4.08 -16.75
C MET A 159 -0.34 5.31 -17.58
N ALA A 160 0.45 6.39 -17.51
CA ALA A 160 0.25 7.58 -18.33
C ALA A 160 0.29 7.25 -19.83
N LYS A 161 1.28 6.46 -20.27
CA LYS A 161 1.42 6.01 -21.67
C LYS A 161 0.24 5.15 -22.14
N ARG A 162 -0.39 4.40 -21.22
CA ARG A 162 -1.57 3.58 -21.50
C ARG A 162 -2.89 4.34 -21.38
N GLY A 163 -2.84 5.63 -21.05
CA GLY A 163 -4.02 6.48 -20.96
C GLY A 163 -4.87 6.22 -19.72
N VAL A 164 -4.26 5.75 -18.63
CA VAL A 164 -4.96 5.61 -17.34
C VAL A 164 -5.47 6.97 -16.90
N PRO A 165 -6.77 7.14 -16.62
CA PRO A 165 -7.31 8.42 -16.22
C PRO A 165 -6.84 8.83 -14.81
N PRO A 166 -6.40 10.08 -14.57
CA PRO A 166 -5.96 10.52 -13.23
C PRO A 166 -7.04 10.34 -12.15
N GLU A 167 -8.31 10.52 -12.50
CA GLU A 167 -9.43 10.34 -11.58
C GLU A 167 -9.54 8.92 -11.04
N TRP A 168 -9.09 7.92 -11.79
CA TRP A 168 -9.07 6.51 -11.37
C TRP A 168 -8.17 6.31 -10.15
N LEU A 169 -6.96 6.87 -10.17
CA LEU A 169 -6.03 6.76 -9.05
C LEU A 169 -6.50 7.59 -7.84
N ALA A 170 -7.20 8.69 -8.09
CA ALA A 170 -7.69 9.59 -7.04
C ALA A 170 -8.86 9.03 -6.22
N ILE A 171 -9.61 8.04 -6.75
CA ILE A 171 -10.71 7.38 -6.01
C ILE A 171 -10.26 6.14 -5.24
N ILE A 172 -9.08 5.60 -5.55
CA ILE A 172 -8.49 4.50 -4.79
C ILE A 172 -8.09 5.04 -3.41
N ARG A 173 -8.41 4.26 -2.37
CA ARG A 173 -8.12 4.65 -0.98
C ARG A 173 -6.64 4.93 -0.77
N PRO A 174 -6.29 5.88 0.12
CA PRO A 174 -4.91 6.10 0.52
C PRO A 174 -4.24 4.82 1.00
N TRP A 175 -2.95 4.67 0.68
CA TRP A 175 -2.12 3.53 1.04
C TRP A 175 -2.62 2.18 0.51
N TYR A 176 -3.48 2.14 -0.51
CA TYR A 176 -3.79 0.89 -1.21
C TYR A 176 -2.52 0.28 -1.82
N ASP A 177 -2.35 -1.05 -1.75
CA ASP A 177 -1.14 -1.71 -2.26
C ASP A 177 -1.01 -1.59 -3.78
N GLY A 178 -0.12 -0.69 -4.23
CA GLY A 178 0.11 -0.41 -5.64
C GLY A 178 0.64 -1.61 -6.44
N ARG A 179 1.21 -2.63 -5.78
CA ARG A 179 1.62 -3.89 -6.43
C ARG A 179 0.41 -4.73 -6.85
N LYS A 180 -0.76 -4.46 -6.28
CA LYS A 180 -2.04 -5.01 -6.73
C LYS A 180 -2.59 -4.29 -7.96
N LEU A 181 -1.86 -3.32 -8.54
CA LEU A 181 -2.19 -2.70 -9.81
C LEU A 181 -1.21 -3.14 -10.90
N ARG A 182 -1.77 -3.48 -12.06
CA ARG A 182 -1.05 -3.69 -13.31
C ARG A 182 -0.63 -2.35 -13.91
N GLN A 183 0.27 -2.43 -14.89
CA GLN A 183 0.76 -1.25 -15.62
C GLN A 183 -0.34 -0.49 -16.38
N ASP A 184 -1.46 -1.13 -16.70
CA ASP A 184 -2.64 -0.51 -17.32
C ASP A 184 -3.62 0.09 -16.29
N GLY A 185 -3.22 0.21 -15.02
CA GLY A 185 -4.06 0.76 -13.95
C GLY A 185 -5.09 -0.21 -13.38
N TRP A 186 -5.26 -1.39 -13.99
CA TRP A 186 -6.22 -2.39 -13.53
C TRP A 186 -5.71 -3.20 -12.34
N PHE A 187 -6.62 -3.74 -11.53
CA PHE A 187 -6.25 -4.66 -10.46
C PHE A 187 -5.63 -5.96 -10.99
N VAL A 188 -4.62 -6.44 -10.26
CA VAL A 188 -4.05 -7.78 -10.43
C VAL A 188 -5.04 -8.77 -9.82
N ALA A 189 -5.69 -9.56 -10.67
CA ALA A 189 -6.61 -10.63 -10.28
C ALA A 189 -6.60 -11.73 -11.33
N ASP A 190 -6.61 -12.98 -10.87
CA ASP A 190 -6.66 -14.17 -11.72
C ASP A 190 -8.10 -14.71 -11.86
N THR A 191 -8.99 -14.37 -10.94
CA THR A 191 -10.41 -14.77 -10.97
C THR A 191 -11.35 -13.57 -10.80
N PRO A 192 -12.63 -13.69 -11.23
CA PRO A 192 -13.65 -12.67 -11.00
C PRO A 192 -13.83 -12.32 -9.52
N GLU A 193 -13.80 -13.31 -8.62
CA GLU A 193 -14.00 -13.09 -7.18
C GLU A 193 -12.86 -12.27 -6.57
N GLN A 194 -11.62 -12.53 -7.00
CA GLN A 194 -10.46 -11.73 -6.58
C GLN A 194 -10.57 -10.29 -7.08
N LEU A 195 -11.07 -10.12 -8.30
CA LEU A 195 -11.27 -8.81 -8.90
C LEU A 195 -12.31 -8.00 -8.13
N GLU A 196 -13.43 -8.63 -7.77
CA GLU A 196 -14.48 -8.01 -6.95
C GLU A 196 -13.97 -7.62 -5.56
N ALA A 197 -13.25 -8.53 -4.90
CA ALA A 197 -12.64 -8.25 -3.61
C ALA A 197 -11.68 -7.04 -3.69
N ALA A 198 -10.90 -6.95 -4.78
CA ALA A 198 -10.00 -5.82 -5.01
C ALA A 198 -10.76 -4.50 -5.19
N PHE A 199 -11.89 -4.48 -5.92
CA PHE A 199 -12.71 -3.28 -6.07
C PHE A 199 -13.24 -2.75 -4.73
N PHE A 200 -13.85 -3.61 -3.92
CA PHE A 200 -14.42 -3.16 -2.64
C PHE A 200 -13.35 -2.85 -1.57
N ASP A 201 -12.16 -3.45 -1.66
CA ASP A 201 -11.02 -3.08 -0.83
C ASP A 201 -10.42 -1.72 -1.26
N ALA A 202 -10.30 -1.49 -2.57
CA ALA A 202 -9.69 -0.27 -3.12
C ALA A 202 -10.62 0.95 -3.08
N LEU A 203 -11.92 0.75 -3.28
CA LEU A 203 -12.93 1.80 -3.44
C LEU A 203 -13.91 1.78 -2.25
N PRO A 204 -13.55 2.39 -1.11
CA PRO A 204 -14.36 2.29 0.11
C PRO A 204 -15.70 3.01 0.00
N GLN A 205 -15.92 3.88 -0.98
CA GLN A 205 -17.22 4.55 -1.17
C GLN A 205 -18.15 3.78 -2.12
N LEU A 206 -17.63 2.78 -2.83
CA LEU A 206 -18.40 1.99 -3.77
C LEU A 206 -19.54 1.25 -3.06
N ASP A 207 -20.76 1.46 -3.54
CA ASP A 207 -21.99 0.92 -2.96
C ASP A 207 -22.14 1.26 -1.47
N ARG A 208 -22.01 2.53 -1.05
CA ARG A 208 -22.19 2.90 0.39
C ARG A 208 -23.20 4.00 0.70
N ALA A 209 -23.33 5.03 -0.12
CA ALA A 209 -24.00 6.27 0.29
C ALA A 209 -25.47 6.38 -0.14
N HIS A 210 -25.84 5.90 -1.33
CA HIS A 210 -27.14 6.20 -1.95
C HIS A 210 -28.01 4.95 -2.14
N PRO A 211 -28.61 4.39 -1.07
CA PRO A 211 -29.53 3.26 -1.21
C PRO A 211 -30.75 3.64 -2.05
N VAL A 212 -31.06 2.87 -3.08
CA VAL A 212 -32.25 3.01 -3.91
C VAL A 212 -33.31 2.02 -3.44
N GLU A 213 -34.55 2.50 -3.41
CA GLU A 213 -35.72 1.73 -3.01
C GLU A 213 -36.78 1.78 -4.12
N GLN A 214 -37.56 0.71 -4.22
CA GLN A 214 -38.75 0.68 -5.04
C GLN A 214 -39.94 1.22 -4.24
N ARG A 215 -40.36 2.46 -4.51
CA ARG A 215 -41.48 3.12 -3.81
C ARG A 215 -42.74 3.13 -4.65
N ARG A 216 -43.86 2.78 -4.04
CA ARG A 216 -45.20 2.84 -4.65
C ARG A 216 -46.01 3.91 -3.93
N LEU A 217 -46.25 5.05 -4.59
CA LEU A 217 -47.01 6.17 -4.03
C LEU A 217 -48.49 5.84 -3.86
N PHE A 218 -49.09 5.10 -4.81
CA PHE A 218 -50.45 4.55 -4.67
C PHE A 218 -50.58 3.20 -5.36
N TYR A 219 -51.54 2.38 -4.91
CA TYR A 219 -51.77 1.02 -5.42
C TYR A 219 -51.99 0.96 -6.94
N PHE A 220 -52.45 2.01 -7.60
CA PHE A 220 -52.73 1.98 -9.04
C PHE A 220 -51.57 2.47 -9.90
N PHE A 221 -50.53 3.10 -9.31
CA PHE A 221 -49.38 3.58 -10.06
C PHE A 221 -48.25 2.56 -10.10
N PRO A 222 -47.45 2.56 -11.19
CA PRO A 222 -46.21 1.79 -11.22
C PRO A 222 -45.29 2.29 -10.10
N SER A 223 -44.56 1.36 -9.52
CA SER A 223 -43.50 1.68 -8.58
C SER A 223 -42.41 2.49 -9.27
N LYS A 224 -41.78 3.40 -8.52
CA LYS A 224 -40.64 4.19 -8.98
C LYS A 224 -39.41 3.82 -8.16
N LEU A 225 -38.26 3.82 -8.80
CA LEU A 225 -36.97 3.76 -8.14
C LEU A 225 -36.63 5.15 -7.60
N VAL A 226 -36.37 5.22 -6.30
CA VAL A 226 -36.08 6.47 -5.59
C VAL A 226 -34.90 6.26 -4.66
N CYS A 227 -33.91 7.15 -4.68
CA CYS A 227 -32.85 7.16 -3.68
C CYS A 227 -33.43 7.58 -2.32
N ALA A 228 -33.24 6.76 -1.29
CA ALA A 228 -33.73 7.05 0.04
C ALA A 228 -32.94 8.18 0.74
N GLU A 229 -31.71 8.46 0.30
CA GLU A 229 -30.83 9.47 0.88
C GLU A 229 -31.05 10.87 0.26
N CYS A 230 -30.93 10.99 -1.07
CA CYS A 230 -31.03 12.29 -1.74
C CYS A 230 -32.41 12.58 -2.37
N GLY A 231 -33.31 11.59 -2.40
CA GLY A 231 -34.65 11.73 -2.98
C GLY A 231 -34.71 11.72 -4.51
N GLU A 232 -33.59 11.46 -5.20
CA GLU A 232 -33.56 11.38 -6.66
C GLU A 232 -34.49 10.27 -7.19
N VAL A 233 -35.20 10.55 -8.29
CA VAL A 233 -36.23 9.67 -8.85
C VAL A 233 -35.82 9.21 -10.24
N PHE A 234 -35.63 7.90 -10.39
CA PHE A 234 -35.19 7.27 -11.64
C PHE A 234 -36.34 6.66 -12.46
N GLY A 235 -37.57 6.68 -11.93
CA GLY A 235 -38.72 6.05 -12.59
C GLY A 235 -38.50 4.53 -12.71
N SER A 236 -38.44 4.01 -13.92
CA SER A 236 -38.14 2.60 -14.22
C SER A 236 -36.71 2.36 -14.73
N ASP A 237 -35.86 3.38 -14.76
CA ASP A 237 -34.48 3.26 -15.24
C ASP A 237 -33.58 2.61 -14.18
N GLN A 238 -33.46 1.28 -14.27
CA GLN A 238 -32.63 0.50 -13.35
C GLN A 238 -31.13 0.76 -13.53
N VAL A 239 -30.67 1.14 -14.72
CA VAL A 239 -29.24 1.36 -14.99
C VAL A 239 -28.80 2.66 -14.32
N SER A 240 -29.52 3.76 -14.53
CA SER A 240 -29.19 5.03 -13.88
C SER A 240 -29.29 4.93 -12.36
N ALA A 241 -30.31 4.26 -11.85
CA ALA A 241 -30.45 3.98 -10.42
C ALA A 241 -29.27 3.16 -9.86
N ALA A 242 -28.79 2.16 -10.60
CA ALA A 242 -27.69 1.30 -10.17
C ALA A 242 -26.35 2.05 -10.20
N ILE A 243 -26.10 2.89 -11.21
CA ILE A 243 -24.94 3.78 -11.26
C ILE A 243 -24.94 4.70 -10.04
N HIS A 244 -26.09 5.32 -9.75
CA HIS A 244 -26.24 6.21 -8.62
C HIS A 244 -25.97 5.52 -7.28
N GLN A 245 -26.55 4.32 -7.06
CA GLN A 245 -26.33 3.55 -5.83
C GLN A 245 -24.89 3.09 -5.64
N LEU A 246 -24.21 2.68 -6.73
CA LEU A 246 -22.80 2.31 -6.68
C LEU A 246 -21.89 3.51 -6.39
N GLY A 247 -22.28 4.71 -6.82
CA GLY A 247 -21.43 5.90 -6.81
C GLY A 247 -21.06 6.29 -8.24
N GLU A 248 -21.61 7.41 -8.70
CA GLU A 248 -21.44 7.89 -10.07
C GLU A 248 -19.97 8.17 -10.40
N ARG A 249 -19.23 8.68 -9.42
CA ARG A 249 -17.80 9.00 -9.56
C ARG A 249 -16.97 7.73 -9.74
N GLU A 250 -17.19 6.73 -8.90
CA GLU A 250 -16.49 5.45 -8.93
C GLU A 250 -16.78 4.72 -10.25
N VAL A 251 -18.06 4.63 -10.63
CA VAL A 251 -18.48 4.01 -11.88
C VAL A 251 -17.91 4.75 -13.09
N GLY A 252 -17.97 6.09 -13.09
CA GLY A 252 -17.43 6.92 -14.16
C GLY A 252 -15.93 6.69 -14.38
N ALA A 253 -15.14 6.66 -13.30
CA ALA A 253 -13.70 6.41 -13.37
C ALA A 253 -13.38 4.98 -13.87
N MET A 254 -14.13 3.97 -13.42
CA MET A 254 -14.00 2.59 -13.91
C MET A 254 -14.30 2.50 -15.41
N SER A 255 -15.40 3.12 -15.86
CA SER A 255 -15.77 3.14 -17.27
C SER A 255 -14.73 3.88 -18.13
N ALA A 256 -14.16 4.98 -17.64
CA ALA A 256 -13.08 5.68 -18.31
C ALA A 256 -11.83 4.78 -18.46
N LEU A 257 -11.46 4.05 -17.41
CA LEU A 257 -10.35 3.10 -17.43
C LEU A 257 -10.57 1.95 -18.43
N MET A 258 -11.80 1.45 -18.56
CA MET A 258 -12.15 0.35 -19.47
C MET A 258 -12.22 0.76 -20.95
N GLY A 259 -12.19 2.07 -21.24
CA GLY A 259 -12.30 2.64 -22.58
C GLY A 259 -13.75 2.80 -23.07
N LYS A 260 -13.96 3.81 -23.94
CA LYS A 260 -15.25 4.12 -24.57
C LYS A 260 -15.75 2.92 -25.40
N GLY A 261 -16.67 2.13 -24.85
CA GLY A 261 -17.30 1.01 -25.56
C GLY A 261 -17.54 -0.22 -24.70
N ARG A 262 -16.93 -0.30 -23.51
CA ARG A 262 -17.36 -1.28 -22.50
C ARG A 262 -18.46 -0.64 -21.67
N LEU A 263 -19.65 -1.22 -21.76
CA LEU A 263 -20.81 -0.89 -20.95
C LEU A 263 -20.38 -0.81 -19.49
N TYR A 264 -21.04 0.10 -18.76
CA TYR A 264 -21.25 0.04 -17.33
C TYR A 264 -20.87 -1.33 -16.76
N PRO A 265 -19.95 -1.41 -15.79
CA PRO A 265 -19.44 -2.69 -15.33
C PRO A 265 -20.56 -3.45 -14.60
N THR A 266 -21.40 -4.17 -15.33
CA THR A 266 -22.51 -4.97 -14.83
C THR A 266 -22.02 -5.98 -13.79
N PHE A 267 -20.78 -6.45 -13.95
CA PHE A 267 -20.11 -7.28 -12.97
C PHE A 267 -19.99 -6.59 -11.59
N VAL A 268 -19.84 -5.27 -11.50
CA VAL A 268 -19.80 -4.53 -10.22
C VAL A 268 -21.17 -4.53 -9.55
N VAL A 269 -22.27 -4.45 -10.31
CA VAL A 269 -23.62 -4.61 -9.75
C VAL A 269 -23.80 -6.01 -9.20
N ASP A 270 -23.43 -7.03 -9.96
CA ASP A 270 -23.56 -8.41 -9.49
C ASP A 270 -22.69 -8.66 -8.25
N ALA A 271 -21.49 -8.08 -8.19
CA ALA A 271 -20.63 -8.11 -7.02
C ALA A 271 -21.29 -7.41 -5.81
N ALA A 272 -21.85 -6.22 -6.00
CA ALA A 272 -22.55 -5.45 -4.96
C ALA A 272 -23.80 -6.19 -4.47
N ARG A 273 -24.57 -6.79 -5.38
CA ARG A 273 -25.72 -7.65 -5.11
C ARG A 273 -25.37 -8.86 -4.28
N ARG A 274 -24.27 -9.54 -4.58
CA ARG A 274 -23.81 -10.69 -3.79
C ARG A 274 -23.39 -10.28 -2.38
N ARG A 275 -22.81 -9.09 -2.23
CA ARG A 275 -22.36 -8.55 -0.94
C ARG A 275 -23.51 -8.07 -0.05
N HIS A 276 -24.49 -7.37 -0.63
CA HIS A 276 -25.60 -6.72 0.06
C HIS A 276 -26.93 -6.95 -0.66
N PRO A 277 -27.42 -8.20 -0.77
CA PRO A 277 -28.59 -8.53 -1.60
C PRO A 277 -29.85 -7.73 -1.21
N GLU A 278 -29.99 -7.37 0.07
CA GLU A 278 -31.07 -6.57 0.62
C GLU A 278 -31.16 -5.17 -0.01
N ARG A 279 -30.04 -4.59 -0.45
CA ARG A 279 -29.97 -3.25 -1.05
C ARG A 279 -30.29 -3.22 -2.55
N TRP A 280 -30.42 -4.39 -3.16
CA TRP A 280 -30.53 -4.54 -4.60
C TRP A 280 -31.76 -5.36 -5.03
N THR A 281 -32.74 -5.47 -4.14
CA THR A 281 -34.00 -6.23 -4.36
C THR A 281 -34.82 -5.72 -5.55
N TRP A 282 -34.59 -4.48 -5.97
CA TRP A 282 -35.28 -3.81 -7.07
C TRP A 282 -34.61 -4.01 -8.44
N PHE A 283 -33.36 -4.48 -8.48
CA PHE A 283 -32.59 -4.64 -9.72
C PHE A 283 -32.77 -6.03 -10.31
N THR A 284 -33.21 -6.10 -11.57
CA THR A 284 -33.38 -7.37 -12.31
C THR A 284 -32.38 -7.42 -13.46
N PRO A 285 -31.52 -8.45 -13.54
CA PRO A 285 -30.51 -8.57 -14.60
C PRO A 285 -31.11 -8.80 -15.99
#